data_AF-A1RVP7-F1
#
_entry.id   AF-A1RVP7-F1
#
_cell.length_a   1.000
_cell.length_b   1.000
_cell.length_c   1.000
_cell.angle_alpha   90.00
_cell.angle_beta   90.00
_cell.angle_gamma   90.00
#
_symmetry.space_group_name_H-M   'P 1'
#
loop_
_entity.id
_entity.type
_entity.pdbx_description
1 polymer ?
#
loop_
_entity_poly.entity_id
_entity_poly.type
_entity_poly.pdbx_seq_one_letter_code
_entity_poly.pdbx_strand_id
1 'polypeptide(L)'
;MNNWLVFTIAFVVTMGILFATLATGAYGKEPMYKPYWEDQAKRQAVLNYVSQIGILAQRGPQGVVIVGYRDQINTANRPELLAVLRELLKTAEGYTVYLAPWAIDNATRGYLSLLYDGKITLQDYLQGEIKNATVFTQRVDQAFELAKLVAHSYGQYRPLGGAPVAQTPPIYVVIFRNDTSYVVYEPFTIGRDRTYTDWLRWIKTAFENLRQGQGKITP
;
A
#
# COMPACT_ATOMS: atom_id res chain seq x y z
N MET A 1 5.29 12.65 54.21
CA MET A 1 4.85 11.38 53.60
C MET A 1 3.47 11.58 52.99
N ASN A 2 3.35 11.71 51.66
CA ASN A 2 2.10 11.51 50.89
C ASN A 2 2.26 11.76 49.37
N ASN A 3 3.25 11.15 48.71
CA ASN A 3 3.37 11.19 47.24
C ASN A 3 3.38 9.81 46.57
N TRP A 4 3.27 8.73 47.35
CA TRP A 4 3.28 7.36 46.82
C TRP A 4 1.87 6.79 46.55
N LEU A 5 0.85 7.27 47.24
CA LEU A 5 -0.52 6.78 47.08
C LEU A 5 -1.22 7.29 45.81
N VAL A 6 -0.81 8.44 45.27
CA VAL A 6 -1.39 9.01 44.03
C VAL A 6 -0.83 8.33 42.78
N PHE A 7 0.45 7.93 42.80
CA PHE A 7 1.08 7.23 41.67
C PHE A 7 0.53 5.81 41.46
N THR A 8 0.15 5.11 42.53
CA THR A 8 -0.36 3.74 42.43
C THR A 8 -1.79 3.68 41.88
N ILE A 9 -2.64 4.68 42.16
CA ILE A 9 -4.02 4.71 41.66
C ILE A 9 -4.07 5.11 40.18
N ALA A 10 -3.21 6.03 39.74
CA ALA A 10 -3.09 6.39 38.32
C ALA A 10 -2.58 5.23 37.45
N PHE A 11 -1.67 4.39 37.96
CA PHE A 11 -1.15 3.24 37.21
C PHE A 11 -2.18 2.11 37.08
N VAL A 12 -3.02 1.88 38.09
CA VAL A 12 -4.05 0.82 38.07
C VAL A 12 -5.25 1.20 37.19
N VAL A 13 -5.64 2.48 37.12
CA VAL A 13 -6.71 2.92 36.19
C VAL A 13 -6.25 2.85 34.73
N THR A 14 -5.00 3.20 34.45
CA THR A 14 -4.44 3.13 33.09
C THR A 14 -4.23 1.69 32.64
N MET A 15 -3.84 0.79 33.56
CA MET A 15 -3.75 -0.65 33.30
C MET A 15 -5.11 -1.32 33.20
N GLY A 16 -6.12 -0.90 33.96
CA GLY A 16 -7.48 -1.42 33.88
C GLY A 16 -8.16 -1.13 32.54
N ILE A 17 -7.93 0.05 31.97
CA ILE A 17 -8.45 0.42 30.63
C ILE A 17 -7.66 -0.29 29.52
N LEU A 18 -6.35 -0.50 29.68
CA LEU A 18 -5.55 -1.31 28.75
C LEU A 18 -5.88 -2.81 28.81
N PHE A 19 -6.17 -3.37 29.99
CA PHE A 19 -6.51 -4.79 30.13
C PHE A 19 -7.97 -5.10 29.83
N ALA A 20 -8.91 -4.18 30.09
CA ALA A 20 -10.30 -4.33 29.64
C ALA A 20 -10.43 -4.24 28.11
N THR A 21 -9.50 -3.56 27.42
CA THR A 21 -9.42 -3.58 25.94
C THR A 21 -8.65 -4.78 25.38
N LEU A 22 -7.86 -5.49 26.20
CA LEU A 22 -7.21 -6.75 25.82
C LEU A 22 -8.12 -7.98 26.04
N ALA A 23 -9.07 -7.92 26.97
CA ALA A 23 -9.91 -9.07 27.36
C ALA A 23 -11.21 -9.25 26.54
N THR A 24 -11.55 -8.34 25.63
CA THR A 24 -12.78 -8.42 24.80
C THR A 24 -12.59 -9.02 23.40
N GLY A 25 -11.45 -9.69 23.13
CA GLY A 25 -11.27 -10.49 21.92
C GLY A 25 -10.77 -9.72 20.68
N ALA A 26 -10.05 -8.61 20.84
CA ALA A 26 -9.65 -7.74 19.72
C ALA A 26 -8.33 -8.09 18.99
N TYR A 27 -7.57 -9.11 19.42
CA TYR A 27 -6.19 -9.34 18.92
C TYR A 27 -5.91 -10.74 18.37
N GLY A 28 -6.80 -11.22 17.51
CA GLY A 28 -6.50 -12.27 16.54
C GLY A 28 -6.99 -11.80 15.19
N LYS A 29 -6.11 -11.17 14.40
CA LYS A 29 -6.40 -10.86 13.00
C LYS A 29 -5.86 -12.03 12.19
N GLU A 30 -6.76 -12.85 11.65
CA GLU A 30 -6.35 -13.88 10.70
C GLU A 30 -6.58 -13.35 9.28
N PRO A 31 -5.57 -13.44 8.38
CA PRO A 31 -5.78 -13.14 6.99
C PRO A 31 -6.79 -14.15 6.42
N MET A 32 -7.87 -13.67 5.78
CA MET A 32 -8.89 -14.58 5.22
C MET A 32 -8.34 -15.41 4.07
N TYR A 33 -7.42 -14.85 3.32
CA TYR A 33 -6.66 -15.54 2.30
C TYR A 33 -5.23 -15.61 2.81
N LYS A 34 -4.63 -16.82 2.86
CA LYS A 34 -3.17 -16.86 3.03
C LYS A 34 -2.59 -15.99 1.90
N PRO A 35 -1.75 -14.99 2.21
CA PRO A 35 -1.43 -13.89 1.28
C PRO A 35 -0.58 -14.31 0.07
N TYR A 36 -0.57 -15.60 -0.27
CA TYR A 36 0.44 -16.30 -1.05
C TYR A 36 -0.16 -17.19 -2.14
N TRP A 37 -1.48 -17.35 -2.19
CA TRP A 37 -2.15 -18.21 -3.16
C TRP A 37 -3.05 -17.37 -4.07
N GLU A 38 -2.74 -17.41 -5.37
CA GLU A 38 -3.43 -16.65 -6.41
C GLU A 38 -4.85 -17.18 -6.67
N ASP A 39 -5.79 -16.24 -6.70
CA ASP A 39 -7.04 -16.37 -7.44
C ASP A 39 -6.83 -15.77 -8.84
N GLN A 40 -6.83 -16.64 -9.86
CA GLN A 40 -6.50 -16.25 -11.23
C GLN A 40 -7.50 -15.22 -11.79
N ALA A 41 -8.78 -15.32 -11.43
CA ALA A 41 -9.80 -14.37 -11.89
C ALA A 41 -9.55 -12.98 -11.28
N LYS A 42 -9.22 -12.92 -9.98
CA LYS A 42 -8.86 -11.66 -9.30
C LYS A 42 -7.56 -11.07 -9.84
N ARG A 43 -6.54 -11.89 -10.14
CA ARG A 43 -5.30 -11.43 -10.79
C ARG A 43 -5.61 -10.75 -12.10
N GLN A 44 -6.37 -11.40 -12.99
CA GLN A 44 -6.68 -10.83 -14.30
C GLN A 44 -7.52 -9.55 -14.20
N ALA A 45 -8.50 -9.50 -13.29
CA ALA A 45 -9.27 -8.29 -13.05
C ALA A 45 -8.37 -7.11 -12.62
N VAL A 46 -7.46 -7.35 -11.68
CA VAL A 46 -6.51 -6.32 -11.18
C VAL A 46 -5.51 -5.90 -12.26
N LEU A 47 -4.92 -6.86 -12.99
CA LEU A 47 -3.95 -6.58 -14.07
C LEU A 47 -4.59 -5.81 -15.23
N ASN A 48 -5.81 -6.18 -15.63
CA ASN A 48 -6.54 -5.46 -16.67
C ASN A 48 -6.83 -4.03 -16.21
N TYR A 49 -7.35 -3.86 -15.00
CA TYR A 49 -7.73 -2.54 -14.50
C TYR A 49 -6.51 -1.62 -14.35
N VAL A 50 -5.41 -2.10 -13.76
CA VAL A 50 -4.20 -1.28 -13.62
C VAL A 50 -3.57 -0.93 -14.98
N SER A 51 -3.64 -1.83 -15.97
CA SER A 51 -3.09 -1.55 -17.30
C SER A 51 -3.82 -0.41 -18.03
N GLN A 52 -5.10 -0.19 -17.70
CA GLN A 52 -5.93 0.87 -18.27
C GLN A 52 -5.70 2.20 -17.57
N ILE A 53 -5.64 2.20 -16.23
CA ILE A 53 -5.67 3.44 -15.45
C ILE A 53 -4.33 3.83 -14.86
N GLY A 54 -3.42 2.89 -14.60
CA GLY A 54 -2.12 3.15 -13.99
C GLY A 54 -1.16 3.92 -14.90
N ILE A 55 -0.22 4.64 -14.29
CA ILE A 55 0.90 5.27 -14.96
C ILE A 55 2.00 4.23 -15.10
N LEU A 56 2.36 3.88 -16.34
CA LEU A 56 3.45 2.96 -16.61
C LEU A 56 4.80 3.64 -16.28
N ALA A 57 5.49 3.14 -15.25
CA ALA A 57 6.76 3.69 -14.80
C ALA A 57 7.98 3.00 -15.43
N GLN A 58 7.91 1.67 -15.61
CA GLN A 58 8.96 0.89 -16.27
C GLN A 58 8.37 -0.42 -16.83
N ARG A 59 9.07 -1.03 -17.78
CA ARG A 59 8.71 -2.34 -18.37
C ARG A 59 9.76 -3.38 -18.01
N GLY A 60 9.32 -4.61 -17.80
CA GLY A 60 10.22 -5.73 -17.57
C GLY A 60 9.53 -7.10 -17.66
N PRO A 61 10.28 -8.17 -17.92
CA PRO A 61 9.73 -9.49 -18.22
C PRO A 61 9.40 -10.34 -16.97
N GLN A 62 9.83 -9.93 -15.77
CA GLN A 62 9.72 -10.77 -14.57
C GLN A 62 8.29 -10.87 -14.03
N GLY A 63 7.46 -9.87 -14.32
CA GLY A 63 6.10 -9.79 -13.81
C GLY A 63 5.58 -8.36 -13.78
N VAL A 64 4.53 -8.16 -13.00
CA VAL A 64 3.86 -6.87 -12.83
C VAL A 64 3.89 -6.46 -11.36
N VAL A 65 4.27 -5.22 -11.10
CA VAL A 65 4.24 -4.58 -9.79
C VAL A 65 3.26 -3.42 -9.87
N ILE A 66 2.33 -3.39 -8.92
CA ILE A 66 1.36 -2.32 -8.76
C ILE A 66 1.69 -1.58 -7.49
N VAL A 67 1.90 -0.27 -7.59
CA VAL A 67 2.10 0.61 -6.44
C VAL A 67 0.94 1.58 -6.39
N GLY A 68 0.04 1.40 -5.43
CA GLY A 68 -1.03 2.34 -5.17
C GLY A 68 -0.71 3.17 -3.95
N TYR A 69 -0.93 4.49 -4.03
CA TYR A 69 -0.71 5.37 -2.90
C TYR A 69 -1.59 6.63 -2.95
N ARG A 70 -1.89 7.16 -1.76
CA ARG A 70 -2.51 8.47 -1.59
C ARG A 70 -1.43 9.54 -1.63
N ASP A 71 -1.46 10.41 -2.62
CA ASP A 71 -0.66 11.63 -2.61
C ASP A 71 -1.44 12.75 -1.92
N GLN A 72 -0.73 13.69 -1.31
CA GLN A 72 -1.26 14.91 -0.73
C GLN A 72 -0.20 16.02 -0.84
N ILE A 73 -0.36 16.92 -1.80
CA ILE A 73 0.70 17.89 -2.19
C ILE A 73 1.18 18.80 -1.05
N ASN A 74 0.31 19.04 -0.07
CA ASN A 74 0.55 19.94 1.06
C ASN A 74 0.98 19.24 2.35
N THR A 75 1.32 17.95 2.29
CA THR A 75 1.70 17.18 3.49
C THR A 75 3.20 17.13 3.69
N ALA A 76 3.62 17.20 4.97
CA ALA A 76 5.04 17.20 5.35
C ALA A 76 5.78 15.90 4.99
N ASN A 77 5.07 14.78 4.89
CA ASN A 77 5.64 13.47 4.56
C ASN A 77 5.68 13.18 3.05
N ARG A 78 5.18 14.08 2.19
CA ARG A 78 5.24 13.89 0.73
C ARG A 78 6.66 13.70 0.18
N PRO A 79 7.70 14.46 0.61
CA PRO A 79 9.06 14.22 0.15
C PRO A 79 9.56 12.80 0.45
N GLU A 80 9.19 12.25 1.61
CA GLU A 80 9.52 10.88 1.98
C GLU A 80 8.82 9.87 1.07
N LEU A 81 7.51 10.06 0.84
CA LEU A 81 6.73 9.24 -0.09
C LEU A 81 7.41 9.18 -1.47
N LEU A 82 7.75 10.34 -2.05
CA LEU A 82 8.39 10.40 -3.36
C LEU A 82 9.77 9.73 -3.36
N ALA A 83 10.55 9.87 -2.29
CA ALA A 83 11.84 9.20 -2.15
C ALA A 83 11.67 7.66 -2.11
N VAL A 84 10.69 7.17 -1.36
CA VAL A 84 10.37 5.74 -1.28
C VAL A 84 9.90 5.21 -2.63
N LEU A 85 9.08 5.94 -3.38
CA LEU A 85 8.66 5.54 -4.72
C LEU A 85 9.84 5.42 -5.68
N ARG A 86 10.79 6.37 -5.67
CA ARG A 86 12.01 6.29 -6.50
C ARG A 86 12.84 5.06 -6.16
N GLU A 87 12.98 4.74 -4.87
CA GLU A 87 13.76 3.59 -4.42
C GLU A 87 13.05 2.25 -4.72
N LEU A 88 11.71 2.23 -4.66
CA LEU A 88 10.90 1.09 -5.05
C LEU A 88 11.07 0.79 -6.55
N LEU A 89 11.03 1.80 -7.42
CA LEU A 89 11.24 1.60 -8.86
C LEU A 89 12.59 0.94 -9.17
N LYS A 90 13.66 1.38 -8.48
CA LYS A 90 14.98 0.73 -8.55
C LYS A 90 14.94 -0.71 -8.03
N THR A 91 14.27 -0.94 -6.90
CA THR A 91 14.16 -2.28 -6.30
C THR A 91 13.42 -3.25 -7.24
N ALA A 92 12.40 -2.76 -7.93
CA ALA A 92 11.56 -3.49 -8.87
C ALA A 92 12.15 -3.57 -10.29
N GLU A 93 13.44 -3.27 -10.49
CA GLU A 93 14.11 -3.42 -11.78
C GLU A 93 13.88 -4.83 -12.36
N GLY A 94 13.53 -4.89 -13.65
CA GLY A 94 13.15 -6.13 -14.34
C GLY A 94 11.65 -6.48 -14.29
N TYR A 95 10.85 -5.75 -13.51
CA TYR A 95 9.39 -5.85 -13.52
C TYR A 95 8.75 -4.74 -14.35
N THR A 96 7.54 -5.01 -14.86
CA THR A 96 6.66 -3.94 -15.34
C THR A 96 6.00 -3.27 -14.13
N VAL A 97 6.20 -1.97 -13.93
CA VAL A 97 5.66 -1.25 -12.76
C VAL A 97 4.61 -0.24 -13.19
N TYR A 98 3.45 -0.30 -12.53
CA TYR A 98 2.40 0.70 -12.63
C TYR A 98 2.27 1.46 -11.32
N LEU A 99 2.24 2.80 -11.41
CA LEU A 99 1.88 3.67 -10.31
C LEU A 99 0.41 4.07 -10.43
N ALA A 100 -0.34 3.98 -9.34
CA ALA A 100 -1.73 4.37 -9.26
C ALA A 100 -1.95 5.37 -8.10
N PRO A 101 -1.47 6.61 -8.22
CA PRO A 101 -1.75 7.66 -7.25
C PRO A 101 -3.22 8.04 -7.23
N TRP A 102 -3.77 8.29 -6.04
CA TRP A 102 -5.08 8.90 -5.86
C TRP A 102 -5.03 10.09 -4.89
N ALA A 103 -6.08 10.91 -4.92
CA ALA A 103 -6.25 12.10 -4.10
C ALA A 103 -7.56 12.05 -3.32
N ILE A 104 -7.63 12.79 -2.21
CA ILE A 104 -8.88 13.05 -1.47
C ILE A 104 -9.29 14.53 -1.48
N ASP A 105 -8.38 15.42 -1.92
CA ASP A 105 -8.60 16.85 -2.05
C ASP A 105 -8.48 17.31 -3.50
N ASN A 106 -9.17 18.41 -3.84
CA ASN A 106 -9.24 18.89 -5.22
C ASN A 106 -7.91 19.40 -5.76
N ALA A 107 -7.04 19.97 -4.92
CA ALA A 107 -5.75 20.50 -5.36
C ALA A 107 -4.84 19.36 -5.81
N THR A 108 -4.72 18.31 -5.01
CA THR A 108 -3.97 17.11 -5.38
C THR A 108 -4.63 16.40 -6.57
N ARG A 109 -5.96 16.34 -6.65
CA ARG A 109 -6.66 15.73 -7.80
C ARG A 109 -6.31 16.45 -9.11
N GLY A 110 -6.30 17.78 -9.13
CA GLY A 110 -5.93 18.55 -10.32
C GLY A 110 -4.49 18.29 -10.73
N TYR A 111 -3.57 18.29 -9.75
CA TYR A 111 -2.16 18.00 -10.00
C TYR A 111 -1.92 16.56 -10.52
N LEU A 112 -2.53 15.55 -9.91
CA LEU A 112 -2.42 14.16 -10.40
C LEU A 112 -3.06 13.99 -11.78
N SER A 113 -4.08 14.78 -12.12
CA SER A 113 -4.66 14.76 -13.47
C SER A 113 -3.64 15.17 -14.53
N LEU A 114 -2.78 16.16 -14.24
CA LEU A 114 -1.65 16.50 -15.12
C LEU A 114 -0.71 15.32 -15.34
N LEU A 115 -0.45 14.52 -14.30
CA LEU A 115 0.42 13.35 -14.40
C LEU A 115 -0.19 12.25 -15.26
N TYR A 116 -1.47 11.92 -15.02
CA TYR A 116 -2.18 10.91 -15.80
C TYR A 116 -2.34 11.30 -17.28
N ASP A 117 -2.49 12.60 -17.56
CA ASP A 117 -2.64 13.13 -18.92
C ASP A 117 -1.29 13.44 -19.60
N GLY A 118 -0.16 13.13 -18.94
CA GLY A 118 1.19 13.32 -19.47
C GLY A 118 1.62 14.79 -19.62
N LYS A 119 0.93 15.72 -18.96
CA LYS A 119 1.28 17.16 -18.94
C LYS A 119 2.44 17.46 -17.99
N ILE A 120 2.70 16.58 -17.02
CA ILE A 120 3.95 16.51 -16.27
C ILE A 120 4.56 15.13 -16.46
N THR A 121 5.89 15.07 -16.54
CA THR A 121 6.55 13.78 -16.65
C THR A 121 6.57 13.06 -15.30
N LEU A 122 6.69 11.74 -15.34
CA LEU A 122 6.85 10.97 -14.10
C LEU A 122 8.12 11.36 -13.35
N GLN A 123 9.19 11.73 -14.07
CA GLN A 123 10.44 12.16 -13.45
C GLN A 123 10.27 13.48 -12.68
N ASP A 124 9.63 14.49 -13.27
CA ASP A 124 9.34 15.77 -12.62
C ASP A 124 8.47 15.56 -11.38
N TYR A 125 7.43 14.72 -11.51
CA TYR A 125 6.55 14.34 -10.42
C TYR A 125 7.35 13.71 -9.26
N LEU A 126 8.20 12.72 -9.57
CA LEU A 126 9.01 12.04 -8.58
C LEU A 126 10.07 12.96 -7.97
N GLN A 127 10.52 14.01 -8.65
CA GLN A 127 11.42 15.03 -8.08
C GLN A 127 10.70 16.04 -7.19
N GLY A 128 9.36 16.02 -7.19
CA GLY A 128 8.53 16.86 -6.34
C GLY A 128 8.09 18.18 -6.99
N GLU A 129 8.25 18.33 -8.31
CA GLU A 129 7.78 19.52 -9.02
C GLU A 129 6.27 19.72 -8.88
N ILE A 130 5.82 20.92 -8.56
CA ILE A 130 4.39 21.23 -8.40
C ILE A 130 3.95 22.17 -9.51
N LYS A 131 2.82 21.85 -10.15
CA LYS A 131 2.15 22.72 -11.12
C LYS A 131 0.68 22.85 -10.77
N ASN A 132 0.13 24.04 -10.92
CA ASN A 132 -1.29 24.29 -10.68
C ASN A 132 -2.14 23.74 -11.82
N ALA A 133 -3.28 23.14 -11.47
CA ALA A 133 -4.26 22.65 -12.43
C ALA A 133 -5.67 22.68 -11.85
N THR A 134 -6.63 22.95 -12.73
CA THR A 134 -8.07 22.95 -12.43
C THR A 134 -8.83 21.89 -13.24
N VAL A 135 -8.13 21.16 -14.11
CA VAL A 135 -8.69 20.07 -14.93
C VAL A 135 -8.65 18.77 -14.13
N PHE A 136 -9.72 17.99 -14.22
CA PHE A 136 -9.84 16.70 -13.55
C PHE A 136 -10.01 15.57 -14.56
N THR A 137 -9.23 14.51 -14.40
CA THR A 137 -9.40 13.24 -15.12
C THR A 137 -10.06 12.19 -14.21
N GLN A 138 -10.92 11.36 -14.79
CA GLN A 138 -11.58 10.26 -14.05
C GLN A 138 -10.58 9.19 -13.59
N ARG A 139 -9.38 9.12 -14.19
CA ARG A 139 -8.34 8.15 -13.82
C ARG A 139 -7.90 8.28 -12.36
N VAL A 140 -7.92 9.49 -11.79
CA VAL A 140 -7.57 9.70 -10.37
C VAL A 140 -8.57 9.01 -9.44
N ASP A 141 -9.87 9.10 -9.75
CA ASP A 141 -10.91 8.45 -8.95
C ASP A 141 -10.91 6.93 -9.18
N GLN A 142 -10.69 6.49 -10.42
CA GLN A 142 -10.52 5.07 -10.76
C GLN A 142 -9.32 4.43 -10.05
N ALA A 143 -8.23 5.17 -9.82
CA ALA A 143 -7.09 4.69 -9.04
C ALA A 143 -7.45 4.37 -7.59
N PHE A 144 -8.37 5.15 -6.99
CA PHE A 144 -8.89 4.83 -5.67
C PHE A 144 -9.79 3.58 -5.68
N GLU A 145 -10.59 3.39 -6.73
CA GLU A 145 -11.34 2.14 -6.91
C GLU A 145 -10.43 0.92 -7.09
N LEU A 146 -9.33 1.05 -7.84
CA LEU A 146 -8.31 0.02 -7.95
C LEU A 146 -7.71 -0.33 -6.58
N ALA A 147 -7.40 0.69 -5.75
CA ALA A 147 -6.90 0.48 -4.40
C ALA A 147 -7.88 -0.31 -3.52
N LYS A 148 -9.18 0.00 -3.62
CA LYS A 148 -10.23 -0.77 -2.95
C LYS A 148 -10.30 -2.20 -3.47
N LEU A 149 -10.28 -2.42 -4.79
CA LEU A 149 -10.29 -3.75 -5.39
C LEU A 149 -9.11 -4.60 -4.90
N VAL A 150 -7.90 -4.03 -4.90
CA VAL A 150 -6.68 -4.70 -4.41
C VAL A 150 -6.82 -5.05 -2.93
N ALA A 151 -7.24 -4.11 -2.09
CA ALA A 151 -7.41 -4.34 -0.66
C ALA A 151 -8.46 -5.43 -0.38
N HIS A 152 -9.55 -5.49 -1.15
CA HIS A 152 -10.56 -6.55 -1.04
C HIS A 152 -10.05 -7.90 -1.56
N SER A 153 -9.17 -7.89 -2.55
CA SER A 153 -8.66 -9.13 -3.16
C SER A 153 -7.59 -9.79 -2.31
N TYR A 154 -6.67 -9.01 -1.74
CA TYR A 154 -5.44 -9.52 -1.10
C TYR A 154 -5.23 -9.03 0.34
N GLY A 155 -5.95 -8.00 0.77
CA GLY A 155 -5.78 -7.34 2.07
C GLY A 155 -6.93 -7.55 3.05
N GLN A 156 -7.76 -8.58 2.85
CA GLN A 156 -8.87 -8.88 3.74
C GLN A 156 -8.42 -9.66 4.98
N TYR A 157 -8.78 -9.13 6.14
CA TYR A 157 -8.58 -9.80 7.43
C TYR A 157 -9.92 -9.99 8.11
N ARG A 158 -10.04 -11.06 8.90
CA ARG A 158 -11.20 -11.28 9.76
C ARG A 158 -10.83 -10.88 11.19
N PRO A 159 -11.47 -9.85 11.76
CA PRO A 159 -11.43 -9.64 13.21
C PRO A 159 -12.09 -10.84 13.89
N LEU A 160 -11.57 -11.29 15.03
CA LEU A 160 -12.19 -12.33 15.86
C LEU A 160 -13.69 -12.06 16.06
N GLY A 161 -14.53 -13.03 15.69
CA GLY A 161 -15.99 -12.95 15.82
C GLY A 161 -16.69 -11.96 14.88
N GLY A 162 -15.96 -11.34 13.94
CA GLY A 162 -16.48 -10.30 13.05
C GLY A 162 -16.56 -10.69 11.58
N ALA A 163 -17.22 -9.82 10.80
CA ALA A 163 -17.21 -9.89 9.35
C ALA A 163 -15.82 -9.48 8.79
N PRO A 164 -15.42 -10.00 7.62
CA PRO A 164 -14.15 -9.61 7.00
C PRO A 164 -14.11 -8.13 6.67
N VAL A 165 -12.96 -7.49 6.90
CA VAL A 165 -12.75 -6.07 6.61
C VAL A 165 -11.54 -5.90 5.70
N ALA A 166 -11.70 -5.08 4.67
CA ALA A 166 -10.61 -4.55 3.87
C ALA A 166 -10.39 -3.08 4.24
N GLN A 167 -9.16 -2.71 4.56
CA GLN A 167 -8.78 -1.31 4.72
C GLN A 167 -7.89 -0.92 3.55
N THR A 168 -8.20 0.22 2.92
CA THR A 168 -7.35 0.78 1.87
C THR A 168 -6.20 1.52 2.55
N PRO A 169 -4.96 1.01 2.49
CA PRO A 169 -3.83 1.65 3.16
C PRO A 169 -3.43 2.93 2.41
N PRO A 170 -2.71 3.86 3.08
CA PRO A 170 -2.21 5.06 2.42
C PRO A 170 -1.20 4.76 1.30
N ILE A 171 -0.52 3.62 1.37
CA ILE A 171 0.34 3.08 0.30
C ILE A 171 0.36 1.56 0.38
N TYR A 172 0.48 0.89 -0.76
CA TYR A 172 0.67 -0.55 -0.86
C TYR A 172 1.47 -0.93 -2.10
N VAL A 173 1.99 -2.16 -2.07
CA VAL A 173 2.54 -2.85 -3.25
C VAL A 173 1.84 -4.18 -3.43
N VAL A 174 1.51 -4.52 -4.68
CA VAL A 174 1.20 -5.89 -5.11
C VAL A 174 2.23 -6.33 -6.14
N ILE A 175 2.80 -7.52 -5.96
CA ILE A 175 3.78 -8.11 -6.89
C ILE A 175 3.19 -9.40 -7.46
N PHE A 176 3.07 -9.44 -8.77
CA PHE A 176 2.74 -10.62 -9.56
C PHE A 176 3.97 -11.05 -10.33
N ARG A 177 4.48 -12.25 -10.10
CA ARG A 177 5.59 -12.81 -10.89
C ARG A 177 5.03 -13.75 -11.96
N ASN A 178 5.71 -13.88 -13.10
CA ASN A 178 5.18 -14.63 -14.25
C ASN A 178 5.32 -16.16 -14.12
N ASP A 179 6.30 -16.63 -13.35
CA ASP A 179 6.66 -18.05 -13.19
C ASP A 179 6.19 -18.63 -11.84
N THR A 180 5.25 -17.97 -11.16
CA THR A 180 4.62 -18.49 -9.93
C THR A 180 3.21 -17.94 -9.76
N SER A 181 2.36 -18.72 -9.10
CA SER A 181 1.05 -18.31 -8.63
C SER A 181 1.10 -17.60 -7.27
N TYR A 182 2.29 -17.24 -6.81
CA TYR A 182 2.50 -16.54 -5.56
C TYR A 182 2.40 -15.03 -5.80
N VAL A 183 1.42 -14.41 -5.16
CA VAL A 183 1.23 -12.96 -5.15
C VAL A 183 1.80 -12.43 -3.85
N VAL A 184 2.53 -11.30 -3.89
CA VAL A 184 2.90 -10.58 -2.67
C VAL A 184 2.03 -9.35 -2.54
N TYR A 185 1.44 -9.13 -1.36
CA TYR A 185 0.76 -7.90 -1.01
C TYR A 185 1.37 -7.30 0.26
N GLU A 186 1.98 -6.12 0.12
CA GLU A 186 2.60 -5.39 1.23
C GLU A 186 1.94 -4.02 1.43
N PRO A 187 0.92 -3.93 2.31
CA PRO A 187 0.29 -2.65 2.67
C PRO A 187 1.09 -1.92 3.75
N PHE A 188 1.02 -0.60 3.77
CA PHE A 188 1.41 0.17 4.96
C PHE A 188 0.47 -0.15 6.12
N THR A 189 1.03 -0.61 7.24
CA THR A 189 0.28 -1.12 8.38
C THR A 189 0.60 -0.29 9.63
N ILE A 190 -0.41 0.44 10.13
CA ILE A 190 -0.29 1.24 11.35
C ILE A 190 0.11 0.33 12.52
N GLY A 191 1.14 0.75 13.27
CA GLY A 191 1.69 0.00 14.40
C GLY A 191 2.87 -0.92 14.03
N ARG A 192 2.93 -1.41 12.77
CA ARG A 192 4.12 -2.08 12.21
C ARG A 192 5.06 -1.05 11.58
N ASP A 193 4.50 -0.17 10.77
CA ASP A 193 5.24 0.79 9.96
C ASP A 193 5.08 2.18 10.57
N ARG A 194 6.19 2.81 10.97
CA ARG A 194 6.19 4.18 11.50
C ARG A 194 6.36 5.22 10.40
N THR A 195 7.09 4.86 9.35
CA THR A 195 7.45 5.70 8.21
C THR A 195 7.33 4.91 6.91
N TYR A 196 7.23 5.58 5.77
CA TYR A 196 7.23 4.88 4.47
C TYR A 196 8.56 4.18 4.21
N THR A 197 9.65 4.69 4.79
CA THR A 197 10.97 4.07 4.76
C THR A 197 11.00 2.74 5.52
N ASP A 198 10.31 2.64 6.66
CA ASP A 198 10.18 1.37 7.38
C ASP A 198 9.39 0.35 6.56
N TRP A 199 8.28 0.80 5.95
CA TRP A 199 7.47 -0.03 5.05
C TRP A 199 8.28 -0.54 3.85
N LEU A 200 9.15 0.28 3.25
CA LEU A 200 10.00 -0.10 2.13
C LEU A 200 10.92 -1.29 2.44
N ARG A 201 11.34 -1.48 3.70
CA ARG A 201 12.17 -2.63 4.09
C ARG A 201 11.47 -3.95 3.81
N TRP A 202 10.17 -4.04 4.12
CA TRP A 202 9.36 -5.24 3.85
C TRP A 202 9.25 -5.53 2.36
N ILE A 203 9.13 -4.49 1.53
CA ILE A 203 9.10 -4.64 0.07
C ILE A 203 10.43 -5.17 -0.45
N LYS A 204 11.56 -4.65 0.05
CA LYS A 204 12.89 -5.13 -0.32
C LYS A 204 13.05 -6.62 0.03
N THR A 205 12.67 -7.01 1.24
CA THR A 205 12.64 -8.42 1.65
C THR A 205 11.73 -9.27 0.74
N ALA A 206 10.55 -8.77 0.37
CA ALA A 206 9.67 -9.47 -0.55
C ALA A 206 10.31 -9.73 -1.92
N PHE A 207 10.96 -8.74 -2.52
CA PHE A 207 11.68 -8.93 -3.79
C PHE A 207 12.85 -9.90 -3.66
N GLU A 208 13.60 -9.86 -2.55
CA GLU A 208 14.68 -10.82 -2.27
C GLU A 208 14.15 -12.25 -2.16
N ASN A 209 13.07 -12.46 -1.40
CA ASN A 209 12.40 -13.74 -1.25
C ASN A 209 11.88 -14.29 -2.59
N LEU A 210 11.28 -13.42 -3.40
CA LEU A 210 10.88 -13.79 -4.76
C LEU A 210 12.10 -14.16 -5.62
N ARG A 211 13.22 -13.44 -5.55
CA ARG A 211 14.44 -13.82 -6.29
C ARG A 211 14.99 -15.18 -5.87
N GLN A 212 14.90 -15.52 -4.58
CA GLN A 212 15.31 -16.82 -4.03
C GLN A 212 14.35 -17.97 -4.38
N GLY A 213 13.26 -17.71 -5.12
CA GLY A 213 12.38 -18.75 -5.62
C GLY A 213 11.25 -19.15 -4.67
N GLN A 214 10.98 -18.37 -3.62
CA GLN A 214 9.81 -18.59 -2.78
C GLN A 214 8.53 -18.61 -3.65
N GLY A 215 7.70 -19.65 -3.48
CA GLY A 215 6.49 -19.86 -4.27
C GLY A 215 6.69 -20.57 -5.62
N LYS A 216 7.91 -20.94 -6.03
CA LYS A 216 8.09 -21.83 -7.18
C LYS A 216 7.57 -23.22 -6.83
N ILE A 217 6.62 -23.73 -7.63
CA ILE A 217 6.30 -25.15 -7.63
C ILE A 217 7.55 -25.83 -8.19
N THR A 218 8.32 -26.50 -7.32
CA THR A 218 9.45 -27.31 -7.78
C THR A 218 8.86 -28.49 -8.56
N PRO A 219 9.38 -28.86 -9.75
CA PRO A 219 8.91 -30.03 -10.47
C PRO A 219 9.06 -31.32 -9.66
#